data_AF-A0A1Q9XRI5-F1
#
_entry.id   AF-A0A1Q9XRI5-F1
#
_cell.length_a   1.000
_cell.length_b   1.000
_cell.length_c   1.000
_cell.angle_alpha   90.00
_cell.angle_beta   90.00
_cell.angle_gamma   90.00
#
_symmetry.space_group_name_H-M   'P 1'
#
loop_
_entity.id
_entity.type
_entity.pdbx_description
1 polymer ?
#
loop_
_entity_poly.entity_id
_entity_poly.type
_entity_poly.pdbx_seq_one_letter_code
_entity_poly.pdbx_strand_id
1 'polypeptide(L)'
;MGEFRIYLDEELQCATTSPALAQAAWNRASRDARIAEKGGSVRAYEGEVTVAEMHPEPRVGHPWPDGRDHQLDLRDVWDSLMRLLEQQGLDDQAMSDALSRFGLATKSVRASVQDELGGRTIPTAAELVVLLDAIYQDRQREPQA
;
A
#
# COMPACT_ATOMS: atom_id res chain seq x y z
N MET A 1 -1.10 19.63 8.27
CA MET A 1 -1.05 19.22 6.85
C MET A 1 -2.16 19.92 6.11
N GLY A 2 -1.86 20.46 4.93
CA GLY A 2 -2.89 21.01 4.06
C GLY A 2 -3.78 19.91 3.48
N GLU A 3 -4.89 20.30 2.87
CA GLU A 3 -5.68 19.40 2.02
C GLU A 3 -4.92 19.16 0.72
N PHE A 4 -4.79 17.90 0.31
CA PHE A 4 -4.29 17.50 -1.00
C PHE A 4 -5.41 17.54 -2.03
N ARG A 5 -5.12 18.07 -3.22
CA ARG A 5 -6.04 18.06 -4.36
C ARG A 5 -5.32 17.53 -5.60
N ILE A 6 -5.86 16.48 -6.22
CA ILE A 6 -5.32 15.86 -7.43
C ILE A 6 -6.30 16.07 -8.57
N TYR A 7 -5.80 16.66 -9.66
CA TYR A 7 -6.57 16.94 -10.88
C TYR A 7 -6.01 16.17 -12.06
N LEU A 8 -6.90 15.69 -12.93
CA LEU A 8 -6.59 15.07 -14.22
C LEU A 8 -7.35 15.86 -15.29
N ASP A 9 -6.64 16.56 -16.17
CA ASP A 9 -7.22 17.43 -17.20
C ASP A 9 -8.32 18.37 -16.64
N GLU A 10 -7.97 19.06 -15.55
CA GLU A 10 -8.83 19.99 -14.79
C GLU A 10 -9.95 19.36 -13.97
N GLU A 11 -10.23 18.06 -14.15
CA GLU A 11 -11.21 17.32 -13.36
C GLU A 11 -10.63 16.91 -12.01
N LEU A 12 -11.28 17.30 -10.91
CA LEU A 12 -10.90 16.91 -9.56
C LEU A 12 -11.10 15.40 -9.37
N GLN A 13 -10.01 14.67 -9.19
CA GLN A 13 -10.03 13.22 -8.95
C GLN A 13 -10.06 12.87 -7.46
N CYS A 14 -9.42 13.71 -6.64
CA CYS A 14 -9.32 13.48 -5.21
C CYS A 14 -9.10 14.79 -4.46
N ALA A 15 -9.84 14.99 -3.37
CA ALA A 15 -9.57 15.99 -2.33
C ALA A 15 -9.52 15.27 -0.98
N THR A 16 -8.41 15.38 -0.25
CA THR A 16 -8.21 14.60 0.97
C THR A 16 -7.13 15.20 1.87
N THR A 17 -7.22 14.97 3.18
CA THR A 17 -6.11 15.21 4.12
C THR A 17 -5.24 13.97 4.34
N SER A 18 -5.55 12.84 3.70
CA SER A 18 -4.80 11.59 3.83
C SER A 18 -3.68 11.51 2.78
N PRO A 19 -2.40 11.45 3.19
CA PRO A 19 -1.28 11.29 2.27
C PRO A 19 -1.39 10.01 1.45
N ALA A 20 -1.80 8.91 2.09
CA ALA A 20 -1.99 7.61 1.45
C ALA A 20 -2.99 7.69 0.28
N LEU A 21 -4.13 8.35 0.50
CA LEU A 21 -5.16 8.50 -0.53
C LEU A 21 -4.70 9.48 -1.63
N ALA A 22 -3.98 10.54 -1.28
CA ALA A 22 -3.41 11.47 -2.24
C ALA A 22 -2.38 10.78 -3.15
N GLN A 23 -1.45 10.00 -2.57
CA GLN A 23 -0.46 9.22 -3.30
C GLN A 23 -1.12 8.21 -4.25
N ALA A 24 -2.15 7.50 -3.79
CA ALA A 24 -2.89 6.56 -4.63
C ALA A 24 -3.63 7.25 -5.79
N ALA A 25 -4.23 8.43 -5.54
CA ALA A 25 -4.91 9.21 -6.56
C ALA A 25 -3.92 9.75 -7.61
N TRP A 26 -2.77 10.28 -7.18
CA TRP A 26 -1.68 10.71 -8.08
C TRP A 26 -1.19 9.58 -8.96
N ASN A 27 -0.83 8.43 -8.38
CA ASN A 27 -0.32 7.28 -9.13
C ASN A 27 -1.33 6.78 -10.17
N ARG A 28 -2.64 6.84 -9.85
CA ARG A 28 -3.70 6.46 -10.79
C ARG A 28 -3.88 7.48 -11.91
N ALA A 29 -3.90 8.78 -11.58
CA ALA A 29 -4.06 9.84 -12.56
C ALA A 29 -2.85 9.91 -13.52
N SER A 30 -1.63 9.74 -12.99
CA SER A 30 -0.39 9.79 -13.76
C SER A 30 -0.27 8.70 -14.82
N ARG A 31 -1.10 7.64 -14.75
CA ARG A 31 -1.07 6.51 -15.69
C ARG A 31 -2.30 6.38 -16.59
N ASP A 32 -3.15 7.41 -16.61
CA ASP A 32 -4.36 7.43 -17.44
C ASP A 32 -4.00 7.50 -18.93
N ALA A 33 -4.29 6.41 -19.65
CA ALA A 33 -3.95 6.29 -21.06
C ALA A 33 -4.74 7.25 -21.95
N ARG A 34 -6.02 7.52 -21.62
CA ARG A 34 -6.90 8.35 -22.44
C ARG A 34 -6.44 9.79 -22.43
N ILE A 35 -6.04 10.28 -21.26
CA ILE A 35 -5.57 11.66 -21.10
C ILE A 35 -4.15 11.82 -21.63
N ALA A 36 -3.30 10.80 -21.46
CA ALA A 36 -1.97 10.77 -22.08
C ALA A 36 -2.05 10.90 -23.61
N GLU A 37 -2.89 10.10 -24.28
CA GLU A 37 -3.05 10.15 -25.75
C GLU A 37 -3.53 11.52 -26.27
N LYS A 38 -4.24 12.28 -25.44
CA LYS A 38 -4.77 13.60 -25.80
C LYS A 38 -3.84 14.76 -25.48
N GLY A 39 -2.69 14.51 -24.86
CA GLY A 39 -1.79 15.59 -24.44
C GLY A 39 -2.21 16.32 -23.16
N GLY A 40 -3.08 15.73 -22.33
CA GLY A 40 -3.57 16.38 -21.10
C GLY A 40 -2.54 16.40 -19.96
N SER A 41 -2.92 16.88 -18.77
CA SER A 41 -2.02 16.99 -17.61
C SER A 41 -2.60 16.45 -16.31
N VAL A 42 -1.71 16.11 -15.38
CA VAL A 42 -2.02 15.79 -13.98
C VAL A 42 -1.41 16.87 -13.10
N ARG A 43 -2.19 17.41 -12.16
CA ARG A 43 -1.76 18.46 -11.22
C ARG A 43 -2.03 18.03 -9.79
N ALA A 44 -1.05 18.21 -8.91
CA ALA A 44 -1.18 17.97 -7.48
C ALA A 44 -0.98 19.29 -6.72
N TYR A 45 -1.85 19.52 -5.74
CA TYR A 45 -1.76 20.65 -4.82
C TYR A 45 -1.76 20.17 -3.37
N GLU A 46 -1.06 20.90 -2.50
CA GLU A 46 -1.19 20.83 -1.04
C GLU A 46 -1.56 22.23 -0.53
N GLY A 47 -2.78 22.39 -0.03
CA GLY A 47 -3.36 23.72 0.16
C GLY A 47 -3.30 24.50 -1.15
N GLU A 48 -2.85 25.74 -1.11
CA GLU A 48 -2.76 26.63 -2.29
C GLU A 48 -1.47 26.44 -3.12
N VAL A 49 -0.58 25.51 -2.74
CA VAL A 49 0.70 25.31 -3.41
C VAL A 49 0.60 24.19 -4.43
N THR A 50 1.02 24.44 -5.67
CA THR A 50 1.23 23.38 -6.66
C THR A 50 2.46 22.56 -6.27
N VAL A 51 2.23 21.29 -5.92
CA VAL A 51 3.29 20.33 -5.56
C VAL A 51 3.95 19.79 -6.82
N ALA A 52 3.16 19.48 -7.86
CA ALA A 52 3.67 19.06 -9.15
C ALA A 52 2.63 19.18 -10.26
N GLU A 53 3.14 19.22 -11.49
CA GLU A 53 2.38 19.09 -12.73
C GLU A 53 3.18 18.23 -13.72
N MET A 54 2.50 17.31 -14.40
CA MET A 54 3.14 16.46 -15.41
C MET A 54 2.16 15.99 -16.49
N HIS A 55 2.70 15.50 -17.61
CA HIS A 55 1.93 14.77 -18.61
C HIS A 55 1.82 13.29 -18.20
N PRO A 56 0.62 12.68 -18.12
CA PRO A 56 0.50 11.27 -17.75
C PRO A 56 1.15 10.33 -18.78
N GLU A 57 1.61 9.17 -18.32
CA GLU A 57 2.24 8.13 -19.14
C GLU A 57 1.44 6.82 -19.07
N PRO A 58 0.96 6.24 -20.19
CA PRO A 58 0.11 5.05 -20.14
C PRO A 58 0.78 3.91 -19.38
N ARG A 59 0.05 3.31 -18.42
CA ARG A 59 0.47 2.14 -17.61
C ARG A 59 1.59 2.41 -16.60
N VAL A 60 2.19 3.59 -16.60
CA VAL A 60 3.29 3.95 -15.69
C VAL A 60 2.76 4.87 -14.59
N GLY A 61 2.58 4.31 -13.40
CA GLY A 61 2.27 5.12 -12.22
C GLY A 61 3.53 5.84 -11.74
N HIS A 62 3.48 7.15 -11.57
CA HIS A 62 4.62 7.94 -11.11
C HIS A 62 4.69 7.96 -9.58
N PRO A 63 5.90 8.06 -9.00
CA PRO A 63 6.07 8.22 -7.57
C PRO A 63 5.44 9.54 -7.10
N TRP A 64 5.14 9.62 -5.80
CA TRP A 64 4.66 10.86 -5.20
C TRP A 64 5.68 11.98 -5.41
N PRO A 65 5.26 13.17 -5.89
CA PRO A 65 6.19 14.20 -6.30
C PRO A 65 6.82 14.96 -5.13
N ASP A 66 6.21 14.98 -3.94
CA ASP A 66 6.81 15.60 -2.77
C ASP A 66 7.76 14.63 -2.06
N GLY A 67 9.07 14.86 -2.20
CA GLY A 67 10.09 14.07 -1.53
C GLY A 67 10.18 14.28 -0.02
N ARG A 68 9.43 15.23 0.55
CA ARG A 68 9.36 15.45 2.00
C ARG A 68 8.36 14.52 2.67
N ASP A 69 7.35 14.08 1.93
CA ASP A 69 6.35 13.15 2.43
C ASP A 69 6.89 11.72 2.41
N HIS A 70 6.52 10.96 3.44
CA HIS A 70 6.76 9.52 3.47
C HIS A 70 6.00 8.85 2.31
N GLN A 71 6.73 8.24 1.38
CA GLN A 71 6.14 7.41 0.34
C GLN A 71 5.77 6.06 0.93
N LEU A 72 4.52 5.64 0.76
CA LEU A 72 4.07 4.36 1.29
C LEU A 72 4.92 3.22 0.74
N ASP A 73 5.35 2.34 1.66
CA ASP A 73 6.15 1.18 1.35
C ASP A 73 5.52 -0.11 1.92
N LEU A 74 6.22 -1.24 1.78
CA LEU A 74 5.71 -2.53 2.23
C LEU A 74 5.55 -2.65 3.76
N ARG A 75 6.20 -1.79 4.56
CA ARG A 75 5.97 -1.72 6.02
C ARG A 75 4.58 -1.16 6.32
N ASP A 76 4.14 -0.15 5.56
CA ASP A 76 2.81 0.42 5.73
C ASP A 76 1.71 -0.57 5.32
N VAL A 77 1.98 -1.32 4.24
CA VAL A 77 1.12 -2.43 3.81
C VAL A 77 1.05 -3.50 4.89
N TRP A 78 2.19 -3.90 5.46
CA TRP A 78 2.27 -4.89 6.52
C TRP A 78 1.48 -4.46 7.77
N ASP A 79 1.71 -3.25 8.27
CA ASP A 79 1.01 -2.72 9.45
C ASP A 79 -0.51 -2.68 9.22
N SER A 80 -0.96 -2.31 8.01
CA SER A 80 -2.38 -2.30 7.65
C SER A 80 -2.95 -3.71 7.55
N LEU A 81 -2.20 -4.64 6.97
CA LEU A 81 -2.59 -6.04 6.81
C LEU A 81 -2.71 -6.73 8.17
N MET A 82 -1.76 -6.55 9.08
CA MET A 82 -1.81 -7.15 10.42
C MET A 82 -3.09 -6.73 11.17
N ARG A 83 -3.42 -5.43 11.15
CA ARG A 83 -4.65 -4.92 11.78
C ARG A 83 -5.90 -5.55 11.16
N LEU A 84 -5.92 -5.71 9.84
CA LEU A 84 -7.04 -6.34 9.14
C LEU A 84 -7.20 -7.81 9.53
N LEU A 85 -6.11 -8.59 9.55
CA LEU A 85 -6.13 -10.01 9.89
C LEU A 85 -6.54 -10.24 11.35
N GLU A 86 -6.06 -9.41 12.27
CA GLU A 86 -6.44 -9.48 13.69
C GLU A 86 -7.92 -9.19 13.92
N GLN A 87 -8.50 -8.24 13.18
CA GLN A 87 -9.95 -8.00 13.20
C GLN A 87 -10.76 -9.21 12.70
N GLN A 88 -10.15 -10.09 11.93
CA GLN A 88 -10.74 -11.35 11.48
C GLN A 88 -10.43 -12.53 12.41
N GLY A 89 -9.91 -12.27 13.62
CA GLY A 89 -9.59 -13.28 14.62
C GLY A 89 -8.30 -14.06 14.36
N LEU A 90 -7.48 -13.63 13.40
CA LEU A 90 -6.17 -14.21 13.14
C LEU A 90 -5.12 -13.48 13.97
N ASP A 91 -4.84 -13.99 15.16
CA ASP A 91 -3.74 -13.49 15.99
C ASP A 91 -2.37 -13.94 15.47
N ASP A 92 -1.30 -13.43 16.08
CA ASP A 92 0.07 -13.72 15.66
C ASP A 92 0.40 -15.21 15.69
N GLN A 93 -0.16 -15.95 16.65
CA GLN A 93 0.03 -17.38 16.77
C GLN A 93 -0.64 -18.10 15.60
N ALA A 94 -1.91 -17.82 15.31
CA ALA A 94 -2.64 -18.41 14.21
C ALA A 94 -1.95 -18.16 12.86
N MET A 95 -1.46 -16.94 12.63
CA MET A 95 -0.72 -16.61 11.41
C MET A 95 0.63 -17.35 11.33
N SER A 96 1.38 -17.43 12.42
CA SER A 96 2.66 -18.14 12.48
C SER A 96 2.49 -19.67 12.28
N ASP A 97 1.41 -20.24 12.80
CA ASP A 97 1.05 -21.64 12.62
C ASP A 97 0.67 -21.92 11.17
N ALA A 98 -0.14 -21.06 10.55
CA ALA A 98 -0.50 -21.18 9.14
C ALA A 98 0.74 -21.17 8.24
N LEU A 99 1.65 -20.21 8.44
CA LEU A 99 2.93 -20.14 7.72
C LEU A 99 3.78 -21.40 7.93
N SER A 100 3.91 -21.85 9.18
CA SER A 100 4.69 -23.04 9.50
C SER A 100 4.10 -24.30 8.88
N ARG A 101 2.76 -24.46 8.88
CA ARG A 101 2.04 -25.52 8.16
C ARG A 101 2.17 -25.42 6.65
N PHE A 102 2.36 -24.21 6.12
CA PHE A 102 2.59 -23.96 4.71
C PHE A 102 4.06 -24.20 4.30
N GLY A 103 4.96 -24.43 5.26
CA GLY A 103 6.35 -24.79 5.05
C GLY A 103 7.36 -23.68 5.35
N LEU A 104 6.90 -22.50 5.79
CA LEU A 104 7.77 -21.40 6.22
C LEU A 104 7.83 -21.37 7.75
N ALA A 105 8.92 -21.91 8.32
CA ALA A 105 9.12 -21.96 9.78
C ALA A 105 9.11 -20.54 10.38
N THR A 106 8.03 -20.21 11.08
CA THR A 106 7.78 -18.86 11.59
C THR A 106 7.32 -18.96 13.05
N LYS A 107 8.00 -18.23 13.94
CA LYS A 107 7.64 -18.19 15.38
C LYS A 107 6.72 -17.04 15.74
N SER A 108 6.76 -15.98 14.95
CA SER A 108 5.94 -14.78 15.10
C SER A 108 5.99 -14.02 13.79
N VAL A 109 4.82 -13.62 13.30
CA VAL A 109 4.69 -12.82 12.09
C VAL A 109 5.03 -11.37 12.43
N ARG A 110 4.49 -10.84 13.52
CA ARG A 110 4.80 -9.48 13.98
C ARG A 110 6.28 -9.26 14.27
N ALA A 111 6.96 -10.24 14.86
CA ALA A 111 8.39 -10.13 15.16
C ALA A 111 9.28 -10.33 13.92
N SER A 112 8.79 -10.93 12.82
CA SER A 112 9.64 -11.14 11.63
C SER A 112 10.04 -9.83 10.95
N VAL A 113 9.29 -8.76 11.18
CA VAL A 113 9.58 -7.41 10.71
C VAL A 113 10.20 -6.50 11.77
N GLN A 114 10.42 -7.01 12.99
CA GLN A 114 11.17 -6.31 14.05
C GLN A 114 12.57 -6.94 14.12
N ASP A 115 13.61 -6.14 13.96
CA ASP A 115 14.98 -6.63 14.13
C ASP A 115 15.39 -6.65 15.62
N GLU A 116 16.43 -7.43 15.92
CA GLU A 116 16.95 -7.61 17.29
C GLU A 116 17.58 -6.33 17.88
N LEU A 117 17.88 -5.33 17.05
CA LEU A 117 18.42 -4.02 17.43
C LEU A 117 17.31 -2.96 17.61
N GLY A 118 16.04 -3.36 17.49
CA GLY A 118 14.87 -2.49 17.61
C GLY A 118 14.53 -1.71 16.33
N GLY A 119 15.20 -2.00 15.22
CA GLY A 119 14.84 -1.53 13.89
C GLY A 119 13.72 -2.36 13.27
N ARG A 120 13.20 -1.90 12.13
CA ARG A 120 12.13 -2.56 11.39
C ARG A 120 12.64 -3.03 10.04
N THR A 121 12.67 -4.34 9.83
CA THR A 121 12.93 -4.95 8.53
C THR A 121 11.76 -4.66 7.60
N ILE A 122 12.06 -4.22 6.37
CA ILE A 122 11.03 -4.04 5.34
C ILE A 122 10.64 -5.43 4.84
N PRO A 123 9.38 -5.87 5.02
CA PRO A 123 8.94 -7.15 4.49
C PRO A 123 9.00 -7.14 2.97
N THR A 124 9.30 -8.30 2.39
CA THR A 124 9.30 -8.48 0.94
C THR A 124 7.90 -8.77 0.41
N ALA A 125 7.69 -8.49 -0.88
CA ALA A 125 6.43 -8.86 -1.55
C ALA A 125 6.19 -10.39 -1.51
N ALA A 126 7.27 -11.19 -1.54
CA ALA A 126 7.19 -12.64 -1.45
C ALA A 126 6.64 -13.09 -0.09
N GLU A 127 7.13 -12.53 1.02
CA GLU A 127 6.64 -12.86 2.37
C GLU A 127 5.17 -12.52 2.54
N LEU A 128 4.73 -11.37 2.00
CA LEU A 128 3.33 -10.97 2.02
C LEU A 128 2.43 -11.95 1.25
N VAL A 129 2.84 -12.36 0.05
CA VAL A 129 2.08 -13.34 -0.75
C VAL A 129 2.01 -14.69 -0.03
N VAL A 130 3.15 -15.18 0.49
CA VAL A 130 3.21 -16.47 1.20
C VAL A 130 2.35 -16.47 2.46
N LEU A 131 2.31 -15.36 3.21
CA LEU A 131 1.43 -15.21 4.36
C LEU A 131 -0.05 -15.32 3.97
N LEU A 132 -0.47 -14.60 2.93
CA LEU A 132 -1.86 -14.61 2.46
C LEU A 132 -2.27 -15.99 1.94
N ASP A 133 -1.40 -16.65 1.16
CA ASP A 133 -1.64 -18.00 0.65
C ASP A 133 -1.71 -19.04 1.78
N ALA A 134 -0.83 -18.93 2.78
CA ALA A 134 -0.83 -19.80 3.95
C ALA A 134 -2.15 -19.69 4.72
N ILE A 135 -2.58 -18.47 5.03
CA ILE A 135 -3.86 -18.21 5.72
C ILE A 135 -5.04 -18.73 4.88
N TYR A 136 -5.04 -18.48 3.57
CA TYR A 136 -6.09 -18.96 2.69
C TYR A 136 -6.19 -20.49 2.70
N GLN A 137 -5.07 -21.20 2.53
CA GLN A 137 -5.06 -22.66 2.54
C GLN A 137 -5.43 -23.23 3.91
N ASP A 138 -5.01 -22.58 5.00
CA ASP A 138 -5.32 -23.01 6.35
C ASP A 138 -6.83 -22.97 6.61
N ARG A 139 -7.50 -21.88 6.21
CA ARG A 139 -8.96 -21.75 6.29
C ARG A 139 -9.73 -22.73 5.41
N GLN A 140 -9.15 -23.19 4.30
CA GLN A 140 -9.78 -24.25 3.48
C GLN A 140 -9.67 -25.63 4.13
N ARG A 141 -8.73 -25.85 5.05
CA ARG A 141 -8.54 -27.12 5.76
C ARG A 141 -9.43 -27.25 6.98
N GLU A 142 -9.80 -26.13 7.61
CA GLU A 142 -10.78 -26.13 8.69
C GLU A 142 -12.14 -26.53 8.12
N PRO A 143 -12.77 -27.63 8.57
CA PRO A 143 -14.13 -27.93 8.18
C PRO A 143 -15.01 -26.76 8.64
N GLN A 144 -15.77 -26.18 7.71
CA GLN A 144 -16.77 -25.16 8.05
C GLN A 144 -17.70 -25.74 9.10
N ALA A 145 -17.55 -25.27 10.34
CA ALA A 145 -18.37 -25.67 11.48
C ALA A 145 -19.75 -25.01 11.43
#